data_AF-A0AAV7EPF2-F1
#
_entry.id   AF-A0AAV7EPF2-F1
#
_cell.length_a   1.000
_cell.length_b   1.000
_cell.length_c   1.000
_cell.angle_alpha   90.00
_cell.angle_beta   90.00
_cell.angle_gamma   90.00
#
_symmetry.space_group_name_H-M   'P 1'
#
loop_
_entity.id
_entity.type
_entity.pdbx_description
1 polymer ?
#
loop_
_entity_poly.entity_id
_entity_poly.type
_entity_poly.pdbx_seq_one_letter_code
_entity_poly.pdbx_strand_id
1 'polypeptide(L)'
;MAAAADMWTGEATAKVPGVPADKVWAFIDDYANVYKYLPSIDETTIASGEPGKVGCVRLCKGSPLPGSEERTFTHEKLVAYDPENYTLSYEVMDNNIGFKDYVATLKVLPEEDGCCVKWSFVTPPMSGPNSSMEFLMGYLNYSVNHMAGKIAEAAKA
;
A
#
# COMPACT_ATOMS: atom_id res chain seq x y z
N MET A 1 10.44 26.35 12.99
CA MET A 1 10.67 24.89 13.06
C MET A 1 9.50 24.29 13.81
N ALA A 2 8.59 23.59 13.14
CA ALA A 2 7.55 22.84 13.83
C ALA A 2 8.20 21.61 14.48
N ALA A 3 7.90 21.35 15.74
CA ALA A 3 8.35 20.15 16.43
C ALA A 3 7.88 18.91 15.65
N ALA A 4 8.77 17.94 15.47
CA ALA A 4 8.40 16.58 15.05
C ALA A 4 7.60 15.96 16.22
N ALA A 5 6.32 16.30 16.31
CA ALA A 5 5.42 15.82 17.36
C ALA A 5 4.66 14.59 16.84
N ASP A 6 4.93 13.44 17.46
CA ASP A 6 4.13 12.21 17.45
C ASP A 6 3.80 11.55 16.09
N MET A 7 4.64 11.69 15.07
CA MET A 7 4.46 10.93 13.82
C MET A 7 4.68 9.43 14.05
N TRP A 8 3.74 8.61 13.61
CA TRP A 8 3.89 7.17 13.49
C TRP A 8 4.61 6.82 12.20
N THR A 9 5.63 5.97 12.32
CA THR A 9 6.31 5.34 11.21
C THR A 9 6.27 3.84 11.36
N GLY A 10 6.06 3.12 10.27
CA GLY A 10 6.06 1.67 10.27
C GLY A 10 6.55 1.11 8.95
N GLU A 11 7.03 -0.13 8.99
CA GLU A 11 7.51 -0.86 7.82
C GLU A 11 7.23 -2.35 7.99
N ALA A 12 6.70 -2.96 6.94
CA ALA A 12 6.53 -4.39 6.81
C ALA A 12 7.22 -4.88 5.53
N THR A 13 7.73 -6.10 5.57
CA THR A 13 8.40 -6.72 4.43
C THR A 13 7.89 -8.14 4.21
N ALA A 14 7.95 -8.60 2.96
CA ALA A 14 7.72 -10.00 2.61
C ALA A 14 8.64 -10.42 1.47
N LYS A 15 9.27 -11.58 1.62
CA LYS A 15 10.10 -12.20 0.58
C LYS A 15 9.20 -12.87 -0.47
N VAL A 16 9.66 -12.83 -1.72
CA VAL A 16 9.07 -13.53 -2.86
C VAL A 16 10.16 -14.43 -3.49
N PRO A 17 10.39 -15.64 -2.92
CA PRO A 17 11.47 -16.49 -3.37
C PRO A 17 11.31 -16.94 -4.82
N GLY A 18 12.41 -16.96 -5.58
CA GLY A 18 12.45 -17.43 -6.96
C GLY A 18 11.71 -16.55 -7.99
N VAL A 19 11.20 -15.39 -7.60
CA VAL A 19 10.57 -14.42 -8.52
C VAL A 19 11.44 -13.16 -8.62
N PRO A 20 11.95 -12.83 -9.82
CA PRO A 20 12.70 -11.61 -10.07
C PRO A 20 11.94 -10.32 -9.72
N ALA A 21 12.69 -9.29 -9.30
CA ALA A 21 12.13 -8.02 -8.86
C ALA A 21 11.30 -7.28 -9.93
N ASP A 22 11.70 -7.34 -11.20
CA ASP A 22 10.98 -6.75 -12.34
C ASP A 22 9.60 -7.38 -12.52
N LYS A 23 9.50 -8.71 -12.36
CA LYS A 23 8.22 -9.42 -12.42
C LYS A 23 7.32 -9.04 -11.27
N VAL A 24 7.84 -8.97 -10.04
CA VAL A 24 7.07 -8.54 -8.86
C VAL A 24 6.65 -7.08 -8.98
N TRP A 25 7.55 -6.23 -9.49
CA TRP A 25 7.27 -4.81 -9.72
C TRP A 25 6.10 -4.62 -10.68
N ALA A 26 6.02 -5.37 -11.78
CA ALA A 26 4.92 -5.24 -12.74
C ALA A 26 3.51 -5.40 -12.10
N PHE A 27 3.40 -6.15 -11.00
CA PHE A 27 2.14 -6.27 -10.25
C PHE A 27 1.88 -5.09 -9.29
N ILE A 28 2.94 -4.54 -8.69
CA ILE A 28 2.85 -3.41 -7.75
C ILE A 28 2.67 -2.09 -8.50
N ASP A 29 3.31 -1.96 -9.66
CA ASP A 29 3.26 -0.85 -10.60
C ASP A 29 1.87 -0.67 -11.23
N ASP A 30 1.07 -1.74 -11.27
CA ASP A 30 -0.33 -1.69 -11.72
C ASP A 30 -1.22 -0.96 -10.69
N TYR A 31 -0.97 0.35 -10.53
CA TYR A 31 -1.54 1.22 -9.52
C TYR A 31 -3.07 1.22 -9.55
N ALA A 32 -3.65 1.04 -10.73
CA ALA A 32 -5.10 1.01 -10.95
C ALA A 32 -5.75 -0.30 -10.48
N ASN A 33 -4.98 -1.39 -10.33
CA ASN A 33 -5.50 -2.73 -10.10
C ASN A 33 -4.95 -3.38 -8.82
N VAL A 34 -4.56 -2.59 -7.83
CA VAL A 34 -3.97 -3.10 -6.58
C VAL A 34 -4.92 -4.01 -5.79
N TYR A 35 -6.24 -3.88 -5.98
CA TYR A 35 -7.27 -4.77 -5.39
C TYR A 35 -7.05 -6.25 -5.72
N LYS A 36 -6.37 -6.57 -6.83
CA LYS A 36 -6.05 -7.96 -7.20
C LYS A 36 -5.08 -8.62 -6.21
N TYR A 37 -4.31 -7.83 -5.46
CA TYR A 37 -3.23 -8.30 -4.59
C TYR A 37 -3.42 -7.91 -3.13
N LEU A 38 -4.21 -6.87 -2.85
CA LEU A 38 -4.52 -6.41 -1.50
C LEU A 38 -5.82 -7.04 -0.97
N PRO A 39 -5.75 -7.85 0.10
CA PRO A 39 -6.89 -8.67 0.55
C PRO A 39 -8.07 -7.88 1.13
N SER A 40 -7.84 -6.61 1.50
CA SER A 40 -8.82 -5.74 2.14
C SER A 40 -9.51 -4.78 1.19
N ILE A 41 -9.08 -4.75 -0.08
CA ILE A 41 -9.60 -3.85 -1.10
C ILE A 41 -10.43 -4.69 -2.07
N ASP A 42 -11.72 -4.37 -2.16
CA ASP A 42 -12.67 -5.09 -3.01
C ASP A 42 -12.63 -4.54 -4.45
N GLU A 43 -12.46 -3.21 -4.59
CA GLU A 43 -12.43 -2.53 -5.87
C GLU A 43 -11.50 -1.31 -5.87
N THR A 44 -10.93 -1.02 -7.04
CA THR A 44 -10.21 0.23 -7.29
C THR A 44 -10.68 0.87 -8.59
N THR A 45 -10.77 2.20 -8.59
CA THR A 45 -11.11 2.99 -9.77
C THR A 45 -10.19 4.21 -9.87
N ILE A 46 -9.85 4.63 -11.09
CA ILE A 46 -9.10 5.88 -11.29
C ILE A 46 -10.09 7.04 -11.20
N ALA A 47 -9.91 7.87 -10.18
CA ALA A 47 -10.74 9.04 -9.94
C ALA A 47 -10.25 10.25 -10.76
N SER A 48 -8.94 10.37 -10.98
CA SER A 48 -8.36 11.40 -11.86
C SER A 48 -6.93 11.06 -12.28
N GLY A 49 -6.47 11.65 -13.39
CA GLY A 49 -5.13 11.43 -13.93
C GLY A 49 -4.98 10.11 -14.69
N GLU A 50 -3.72 9.72 -14.94
CA GLU A 50 -3.36 8.53 -15.70
C GLU A 50 -2.56 7.57 -14.82
N PRO A 51 -2.88 6.25 -14.79
CA PRO A 51 -2.09 5.26 -14.07
C PRO A 51 -0.60 5.34 -14.42
N GLY A 52 0.27 5.22 -13.42
CA GLY A 52 1.74 5.32 -13.60
C GLY A 52 2.25 6.75 -13.80
N LYS A 53 1.41 7.79 -13.67
CA LYS A 53 1.84 9.20 -13.66
C LYS A 53 1.66 9.82 -12.27
N VAL A 54 2.70 10.48 -11.78
CA VAL A 54 2.62 11.29 -10.54
C VAL A 54 1.46 12.27 -10.67
N GLY A 55 0.62 12.31 -9.66
CA GLY A 55 -0.64 13.06 -9.64
C GLY A 55 -1.89 12.22 -9.91
N CYS A 56 -1.75 10.99 -10.41
CA CYS A 56 -2.87 10.06 -10.55
C CYS A 56 -3.53 9.80 -9.19
N VAL A 57 -4.86 9.81 -9.15
CA VAL A 57 -5.65 9.51 -7.96
C VAL A 57 -6.49 8.27 -8.20
N ARG A 58 -6.36 7.28 -7.33
CA ARG A 58 -7.25 6.11 -7.28
C ARG A 58 -8.18 6.19 -6.07
N LEU A 59 -9.40 5.71 -6.24
CA LEU A 59 -10.31 5.40 -5.16
C LEU A 59 -10.26 3.90 -4.90
N CYS A 60 -9.83 3.52 -3.70
CA CYS A 60 -9.90 2.16 -3.19
C CYS A 60 -11.14 2.04 -2.32
N LYS A 61 -11.97 1.01 -2.53
CA LYS A 61 -13.02 0.63 -1.58
C LYS A 61 -12.78 -0.77 -1.06
N GLY A 62 -12.99 -0.96 0.22
CA GLY A 62 -12.69 -2.19 0.91
C GLY A 62 -13.81 -2.68 1.82
N SER A 63 -13.56 -3.84 2.38
CA SER A 63 -14.45 -4.45 3.37
C SER A 63 -14.55 -3.58 4.64
N PRO A 64 -15.65 -3.69 5.42
CA PRO A 64 -15.78 -2.99 6.69
C PRO A 64 -14.68 -3.35 7.70
N LEU A 65 -14.28 -2.37 8.51
CA LEU A 65 -13.37 -2.62 9.63
C LEU A 65 -14.08 -3.34 10.78
N PRO A 66 -13.34 -4.04 11.67
CA PRO A 66 -13.91 -4.59 12.89
C PRO A 66 -14.71 -3.54 13.67
N GLY A 67 -15.94 -3.89 14.04
CA GLY A 67 -16.84 -2.99 14.77
C GLY A 67 -17.55 -1.93 13.92
N SER A 68 -17.44 -1.99 12.59
CA SER A 68 -18.19 -1.14 11.64
C SER A 68 -18.97 -1.98 10.64
N GLU A 69 -20.12 -1.48 10.21
CA GLU A 69 -20.88 -2.02 9.07
C GLU A 69 -20.58 -1.25 7.77
N GLU A 70 -19.92 -0.10 7.88
CA GLU A 70 -19.57 0.75 6.74
C GLU A 70 -18.34 0.22 6.02
N ARG A 71 -18.42 0.15 4.69
CA ARG A 71 -17.27 -0.18 3.84
C ARG A 71 -16.19 0.90 3.94
N THR A 72 -14.94 0.49 3.86
CA THR A 72 -13.82 1.43 3.88
C THR A 72 -13.63 2.08 2.52
N PHE A 73 -13.11 3.30 2.51
CA PHE A 73 -12.58 3.92 1.30
C PHE A 73 -11.33 4.77 1.57
N THR A 74 -10.47 4.87 0.56
CA THR A 74 -9.34 5.80 0.51
C THR A 74 -9.22 6.40 -0.90
N HIS A 75 -9.07 7.72 -0.98
CA HIS A 75 -8.58 8.41 -2.16
C HIS A 75 -7.07 8.54 -2.05
N GLU A 76 -6.34 7.83 -2.89
CA GLU A 76 -4.88 7.75 -2.85
C GLU A 76 -4.29 8.45 -4.07
N LYS A 77 -3.43 9.42 -3.84
CA LYS A 77 -2.71 10.15 -4.89
C LYS A 77 -1.30 9.62 -5.01
N LEU A 78 -0.88 9.25 -6.21
CA LEU A 78 0.51 8.90 -6.51
C LEU A 78 1.38 10.16 -6.43
N VAL A 79 2.32 10.21 -5.47
CA VAL A 79 3.16 11.39 -5.22
C VAL A 79 4.62 11.19 -5.63
N ALA A 80 5.08 9.94 -5.71
CA ALA A 80 6.38 9.60 -6.26
C ALA A 80 6.28 8.29 -7.05
N TYR A 81 7.02 8.22 -8.15
CA TYR A 81 7.03 7.06 -9.03
C TYR A 81 8.39 6.94 -9.70
N ASP A 82 9.08 5.83 -9.45
CA ASP A 82 10.40 5.53 -9.97
C ASP A 82 10.48 4.03 -10.30
N PRO A 83 10.14 3.66 -11.55
CA PRO A 83 10.14 2.27 -11.99
C PRO A 83 11.55 1.71 -12.19
N GLU A 84 12.57 2.56 -12.34
CA GLU A 84 13.97 2.11 -12.45
C GLU A 84 14.48 1.54 -11.11
N ASN A 85 14.00 2.11 -10.00
CA ASN A 85 14.33 1.65 -8.65
C ASN A 85 13.18 0.88 -7.96
N TYR A 86 12.18 0.46 -8.73
CA TYR A 86 11.00 -0.29 -8.27
C TYR A 86 10.34 0.30 -7.03
N THR A 87 10.10 1.62 -7.05
CA THR A 87 9.50 2.31 -5.91
C THR A 87 8.39 3.26 -6.34
N LEU A 88 7.33 3.30 -5.53
CA LEU A 88 6.27 4.28 -5.65
C LEU A 88 5.81 4.73 -4.26
N SER A 89 5.32 5.96 -4.17
CA SER A 89 4.74 6.51 -2.95
C SER A 89 3.40 7.16 -3.24
N TYR A 90 2.46 6.98 -2.33
CA TYR A 90 1.14 7.60 -2.42
C TYR A 90 0.73 8.25 -1.10
N GLU A 91 -0.10 9.28 -1.23
CA GLU A 91 -0.69 10.03 -0.13
C GLU A 91 -2.18 9.74 -0.07
N VAL A 92 -2.72 9.48 1.12
CA VAL A 92 -4.17 9.37 1.32
C VAL A 92 -4.76 10.77 1.49
N MET A 93 -5.53 11.20 0.50
CA MET A 93 -6.13 12.54 0.44
C MET A 93 -7.45 12.64 1.22
N ASP A 94 -8.23 11.57 1.21
CA ASP A 94 -9.55 11.49 1.83
C ASP A 94 -9.90 10.02 2.14
N ASN A 95 -10.54 9.76 3.27
CA ASN A 95 -10.85 8.41 3.73
C ASN A 95 -11.83 8.41 4.91
N ASN A 96 -12.51 7.27 5.15
CA ASN A 96 -13.32 7.04 6.35
C ASN A 96 -12.63 6.14 7.40
N ILE A 97 -11.34 5.84 7.24
CA ILE A 97 -10.56 4.97 8.13
C ILE A 97 -9.97 5.76 9.32
N GLY A 98 -9.76 7.07 9.13
CA GLY A 98 -9.19 7.98 10.11
C GLY A 98 -7.75 8.41 9.83
N PHE A 99 -7.21 8.12 8.64
CA PHE A 99 -5.93 8.65 8.20
C PHE A 99 -6.01 10.16 8.00
N LYS A 100 -4.90 10.85 8.28
CA LYS A 100 -4.71 12.28 8.03
C LYS A 100 -3.63 12.43 6.96
N ASP A 101 -2.45 12.93 7.33
CA ASP A 101 -1.31 13.08 6.43
C ASP A 101 -0.55 11.75 6.25
N TYR A 102 -1.27 10.71 5.84
CA TYR A 102 -0.70 9.37 5.64
C TYR A 102 -0.01 9.30 4.28
N VAL A 103 1.29 8.99 4.31
CA VAL A 103 2.08 8.71 3.11
C VAL A 103 2.67 7.32 3.24
N ALA A 104 2.43 6.49 2.23
CA ALA A 104 3.02 5.16 2.13
C ALA A 104 3.97 5.06 0.94
N THR A 105 4.93 4.15 1.06
CA THR A 105 5.89 3.80 0.01
C THR A 105 5.93 2.28 -0.13
N LEU A 106 5.76 1.83 -1.37
CA LEU A 106 5.99 0.44 -1.79
C LEU A 106 7.29 0.38 -2.56
N LYS A 107 8.16 -0.57 -2.21
CA LYS A 107 9.43 -0.80 -2.87
C LYS A 107 9.69 -2.28 -3.07
N VAL A 108 10.23 -2.66 -4.22
CA VAL A 108 10.75 -4.02 -4.47
C VAL A 108 12.28 -3.97 -4.43
N LEU A 109 12.86 -4.86 -3.64
CA LEU A 109 14.30 -4.99 -3.46
C LEU A 109 14.75 -6.31 -4.10
N PRO A 110 15.61 -6.29 -5.13
CA PRO A 110 16.23 -7.51 -5.64
C PRO A 110 17.03 -8.23 -4.54
N GLU A 111 16.92 -9.55 -4.47
CA GLU A 111 17.72 -10.42 -3.59
C GLU A 111 18.33 -11.57 -4.40
N GLU A 112 19.30 -12.31 -3.84
CA GLU A 112 20.00 -13.39 -4.55
C GLU A 112 19.05 -14.50 -5.05
N ASP A 113 18.00 -14.84 -4.29
CA ASP A 113 17.01 -15.88 -4.61
C ASP A 113 15.60 -15.29 -4.76
N GLY A 114 15.46 -14.23 -5.55
CA GLY A 114 14.18 -13.58 -5.85
C GLY A 114 14.16 -12.11 -5.47
N CYS A 115 13.18 -11.70 -4.67
CA CYS A 115 13.10 -10.32 -4.21
C CYS A 115 12.34 -10.17 -2.88
N CYS A 116 12.34 -8.95 -2.35
CA CYS A 116 11.62 -8.56 -1.14
C CYS A 116 10.71 -7.36 -1.43
N VAL A 117 9.42 -7.48 -1.12
CA VAL A 117 8.47 -6.36 -1.15
C VAL A 117 8.52 -5.68 0.20
N LYS A 118 8.70 -4.37 0.20
CA LYS A 118 8.69 -3.50 1.36
C LYS A 118 7.55 -2.51 1.26
N TRP A 119 6.78 -2.38 2.33
CA TRP A 119 5.74 -1.37 2.47
C TRP A 119 5.99 -0.59 3.75
N SER A 120 6.28 0.70 3.63
CA SER A 120 6.49 1.60 4.75
C SER A 120 5.49 2.75 4.75
N PHE A 121 5.24 3.36 5.89
CA PHE A 121 4.42 4.56 6.00
C PHE A 121 4.96 5.57 7.01
N VAL A 122 4.49 6.80 6.86
CA VAL A 122 4.57 7.87 7.85
C VAL A 122 3.21 8.54 7.95
N THR A 123 2.73 8.80 9.16
CA THR A 123 1.42 9.42 9.40
C THR A 123 1.37 10.03 10.80
N PRO A 124 0.62 11.11 11.03
CA PRO A 124 0.18 11.45 12.38
C PRO A 124 -0.66 10.30 12.96
N PRO A 125 -0.86 10.23 14.30
CA PRO A 125 -1.77 9.26 14.90
C PRO A 125 -3.15 9.39 14.27
N MET A 126 -3.68 8.28 13.77
CA MET A 126 -4.99 8.24 13.13
C MET A 126 -6.10 8.50 14.17
N SER A 127 -7.32 8.77 13.72
CA SER A 127 -8.48 8.89 14.59
C SER A 127 -9.42 7.68 14.46
N GLY A 128 -10.32 7.49 15.42
CA GLY A 128 -11.35 6.46 15.35
C GLY A 128 -11.04 5.20 16.18
N PRO A 129 -11.98 4.24 16.20
CA PRO A 129 -11.94 3.08 17.10
C PRO A 129 -10.79 2.11 16.81
N ASN A 130 -10.27 2.12 15.58
CA ASN A 130 -9.13 1.29 15.14
C ASN A 130 -7.80 2.08 15.14
N SER A 131 -7.74 3.20 15.87
CA SER A 131 -6.53 4.02 15.96
C SER A 131 -5.50 3.43 16.91
N SER A 132 -4.67 2.53 16.39
CA SER A 132 -3.46 2.10 17.08
C SER A 132 -2.36 1.73 16.09
N MET A 133 -1.10 1.96 16.51
CA MET A 133 0.07 1.49 15.77
C MET A 133 0.04 -0.03 15.57
N GLU A 134 -0.41 -0.77 16.59
CA GLU A 134 -0.52 -2.23 16.53
C GLU A 134 -1.49 -2.69 15.43
N PHE A 135 -2.67 -2.05 15.34
CA PHE A 135 -3.65 -2.37 14.31
C PHE A 135 -3.09 -2.09 12.91
N LEU A 136 -2.49 -0.91 12.71
CA LEU A 136 -1.93 -0.52 11.42
C LEU A 136 -0.75 -1.40 11.00
N MET A 137 0.14 -1.73 11.94
CA MET A 137 1.26 -2.66 11.68
C MET A 137 0.77 -4.08 11.41
N GLY A 138 -0.27 -4.55 12.11
CA GLY A 138 -0.90 -5.84 11.84
C GLY A 138 -1.47 -5.89 10.42
N TYR A 139 -2.18 -4.84 10.02
CA TYR A 139 -2.70 -4.69 8.65
C TYR A 139 -1.59 -4.69 7.59
N LEU A 140 -0.51 -3.92 7.81
CA LEU A 140 0.60 -3.83 6.87
C LEU A 140 1.30 -5.19 6.69
N ASN A 141 1.58 -5.88 7.80
CA ASN A 141 2.20 -7.20 7.79
C ASN A 141 1.32 -8.23 7.07
N TYR A 142 0.03 -8.26 7.39
CA TYR A 142 -0.90 -9.17 6.71
C TYR A 142 -0.94 -8.89 5.20
N SER A 143 -1.06 -7.61 4.82
CA SER A 143 -1.23 -7.20 3.43
C SER A 143 0.02 -7.46 2.58
N VAL A 144 1.22 -7.15 3.09
CA VAL A 144 2.47 -7.39 2.33
C VAL A 144 2.75 -8.88 2.13
N ASN A 145 2.47 -9.72 3.14
CA ASN A 145 2.60 -11.17 3.03
C ASN A 145 1.57 -11.77 2.07
N HIS A 146 0.32 -11.29 2.11
CA HIS A 146 -0.72 -11.73 1.19
C HIS A 146 -0.38 -11.34 -0.26
N MET A 147 0.06 -10.11 -0.48
CA MET A 147 0.52 -9.61 -1.78
C MET A 147 1.67 -10.47 -2.32
N ALA A 148 2.70 -10.72 -1.51
CA ALA A 148 3.83 -11.58 -1.88
C ALA A 148 3.38 -13.00 -2.28
N GLY A 149 2.48 -13.61 -1.51
CA GLY A 149 1.91 -14.92 -1.83
C GLY A 149 1.16 -14.93 -3.16
N LYS A 150 0.25 -13.97 -3.37
CA LYS A 150 -0.53 -13.84 -4.61
C LYS A 150 0.35 -13.61 -5.84
N ILE A 151 1.37 -12.76 -5.71
CA ILE A 151 2.32 -12.49 -6.78
C ILE A 151 3.15 -13.75 -7.08
N ALA A 152 3.61 -14.47 -6.06
CA ALA A 152 4.36 -15.72 -6.24
C ALA A 152 3.53 -16.80 -6.94
N GLU A 153 2.22 -16.88 -6.66
CA GLU A 153 1.29 -17.77 -7.37
C GLU A 153 1.13 -17.33 -8.83
N ALA A 154 0.85 -16.05 -9.07
CA ALA A 154 0.63 -15.51 -10.41
C ALA A 154 1.87 -15.59 -11.31
N ALA A 155 3.08 -15.47 -10.75
CA ALA A 155 4.32 -15.55 -11.50
C ALA A 155 4.70 -16.99 -11.94
N LYS A 156 4.03 -18.01 -11.39
CA LYS A 156 4.21 -19.42 -11.77
C LYS A 156 3.20 -19.91 -12.80
N ALA A 157 2.12 -19.16 -13.03
CA ALA A 157 1.08 -19.45 -14.00
C ALA A 157 1.49 -18.97 -15.40
#